data_AF-A0A378ACA5-F1
#
_entry.id   AF-A0A378ACA5-F1
#
_cell.length_a   1.000
_cell.length_b   1.000
_cell.length_c   1.000
_cell.angle_alpha   90.00
_cell.angle_beta   90.00
_cell.angle_gamma   90.00
#
_symmetry.space_group_name_H-M   'P 1'
#
loop_
_entity.id
_entity.type
_entity.pdbx_description
1 polymer ?
#
loop_
_entity_poly.entity_id
_entity_poly.type
_entity_poly.pdbx_seq_one_letter_code
_entity_poly.pdbx_strand_id
1 'polypeptide(L)'
;MLDRGKELDWFSSNEIIILTIVAVVAISFLIVWELTDDNPIVDLSLFKSRNFTIGCLCISLAYMLYFGAIVLAAAAVAGGLRLHRDLGRPGVGAGGGDPGHSVADYRPLRA
;
A
#
# COMPACT_ATOMS: atom_id res chain seq x y z
N MET A 1 -4.98 -0.49 8.37
CA MET A 1 -3.75 -1.26 8.70
C MET A 1 -2.57 -0.84 7.82
N LEU A 2 -2.67 -0.84 6.48
CA LEU A 2 -1.64 -0.27 5.58
C LEU A 2 -1.34 1.22 5.85
N ASP A 3 -2.31 2.01 6.30
CA ASP A 3 -2.09 3.41 6.68
C ASP A 3 -1.19 3.58 7.92
N ARG A 4 -1.25 2.63 8.88
CA ARG A 4 -0.40 2.68 10.08
C ARG A 4 1.05 2.31 9.81
N GLY A 5 1.32 1.53 8.76
CA GLY A 5 2.68 1.24 8.32
C GLY A 5 3.42 2.50 7.89
N LYS A 6 2.75 3.44 7.22
CA LYS A 6 3.33 4.74 6.87
C LYS A 6 3.56 5.64 8.10
N GLU A 7 2.68 5.58 9.09
CA GLU A 7 2.79 6.39 10.32
C GLU A 7 3.85 5.86 11.29
N LEU A 8 4.07 4.55 11.31
CA LEU A 8 5.10 3.87 12.11
C LEU A 8 6.40 3.65 11.30
N ASP A 9 6.59 4.34 10.18
CA ASP A 9 7.84 4.27 9.41
C ASP A 9 8.25 2.85 8.98
N TRP A 10 7.26 1.99 8.71
CA TRP A 10 7.43 0.63 8.19
C TRP A 10 8.43 -0.20 9.01
N PHE A 11 9.36 -0.88 8.35
CA PHE A 11 10.40 -1.70 8.97
C PHE A 11 11.48 -0.87 9.69
N SER A 12 11.35 0.46 9.73
CA SER A 12 12.20 1.33 10.55
C SER A 12 11.74 1.36 12.02
N SER A 13 10.46 1.11 12.30
CA SER A 13 9.97 1.04 13.67
C SER A 13 10.21 -0.33 14.31
N ASN A 14 10.77 -0.28 15.52
CA ASN A 14 10.94 -1.45 16.38
C ASN A 14 9.62 -2.19 16.63
N GLU A 15 8.48 -1.51 16.65
CA GLU A 15 7.17 -2.15 16.86
C GLU A 15 6.83 -3.11 15.71
N ILE A 16 7.02 -2.67 14.46
CA ILE A 16 6.75 -3.50 13.28
C ILE A 16 7.75 -4.65 13.20
N ILE A 17 9.02 -4.43 13.55
CA ILE A 17 10.03 -5.49 13.60
C ILE A 17 9.64 -6.55 14.64
N ILE A 18 9.26 -6.15 15.86
CA ILE A 18 8.86 -7.08 16.92
C ILE A 18 7.63 -7.89 16.50
N LEU A 19 6.60 -7.24 15.97
CA LEU A 19 5.40 -7.92 15.49
C LEU A 19 5.71 -8.91 14.35
N THR A 20 6.63 -8.53 13.45
CA THR A 20 7.09 -9.42 12.37
C THR A 20 7.80 -10.64 12.94
N ILE A 21 8.70 -10.47 13.91
CA ILE A 21 9.42 -11.57 14.56
C ILE A 21 8.42 -12.49 15.28
N VAL A 22 7.49 -11.92 16.06
CA VAL A 22 6.46 -12.69 16.78
C VAL A 22 5.59 -13.48 15.80
N ALA A 23 5.16 -12.88 14.69
CA ALA A 23 4.39 -13.57 13.67
C ALA A 23 5.16 -14.73 13.04
N VAL A 24 6.45 -14.53 12.70
CA VAL A 24 7.30 -15.58 12.13
C VAL A 24 7.52 -16.72 13.12
N VAL A 25 7.80 -16.41 14.38
CA VAL A 25 7.99 -17.43 15.44
C VAL A 25 6.70 -18.21 15.67
N ALA A 26 5.56 -17.53 15.78
CA ALA A 26 4.26 -18.17 15.97
C ALA A 26 3.89 -19.10 14.81
N ILE A 27 4.11 -18.66 13.56
CA ILE A 27 3.86 -19.47 12.37
C ILE A 27 4.80 -20.69 12.34
N SER A 28 6.08 -20.50 12.64
CA SER A 28 7.06 -21.60 12.66
C SER A 28 6.70 -22.63 13.72
N PHE A 29 6.29 -22.17 14.90
CA PHE A 29 5.86 -23.05 15.98
C PHE A 29 4.59 -23.82 15.61
N LEU A 30 3.60 -23.16 14.99
CA LEU A 30 2.39 -23.81 14.47
C LEU A 30 2.75 -24.92 13.48
N ILE A 31 3.62 -24.64 12.51
CA ILE A 31 4.04 -25.61 11.49
C ILE A 31 4.73 -26.82 12.13
N VAL A 32 5.69 -26.59 13.03
CA VAL A 32 6.41 -27.69 13.70
C VAL A 32 5.48 -28.50 14.59
N TRP A 33 4.58 -27.84 15.32
CA TRP A 33 3.60 -28.47 16.19
C TRP A 33 2.64 -29.35 15.39
N GLU A 34 2.06 -28.85 14.29
CA GLU A 34 1.12 -29.64 13.48
C GLU A 34 1.76 -30.74 12.63
N LEU A 35 3.04 -30.63 12.31
CA LEU A 35 3.75 -31.73 11.65
C LEU A 35 4.13 -32.87 12.61
N THR A 36 4.11 -32.62 13.93
CA THR A 36 4.57 -33.58 14.95
C THR A 36 3.40 -34.20 15.73
N ASP A 37 2.23 -33.57 15.76
CA ASP A 37 1.04 -34.07 16.49
C ASP A 37 0.36 -35.25 15.78
N ASP A 38 -0.17 -36.20 16.56
CA ASP A 38 -0.84 -37.41 16.05
C ASP A 38 -2.29 -37.15 15.57
N ASN A 39 -2.93 -36.04 16.00
CA ASN A 39 -4.25 -35.62 15.52
C ASN A 39 -4.23 -34.16 15.04
N PRO A 40 -3.61 -33.88 13.88
CA PRO A 40 -3.46 -32.52 13.40
C PRO A 40 -4.80 -31.89 13.03
N ILE A 41 -5.02 -30.65 13.47
CA ILE A 41 -6.19 -29.83 13.10
C ILE A 41 -6.03 -29.34 11.66
N VAL A 42 -4.79 -29.04 11.25
CA VAL A 42 -4.40 -28.67 9.89
C VAL A 42 -3.51 -29.75 9.29
N ASP A 43 -4.07 -30.57 8.40
CA ASP A 43 -3.31 -31.59 7.66
C ASP A 43 -2.42 -30.96 6.58
N LEU A 44 -1.19 -30.60 6.97
CA LEU A 44 -0.17 -30.03 6.08
C LEU A 44 0.30 -31.04 5.02
N SER A 45 0.00 -32.34 5.14
CA SER A 45 0.33 -33.34 4.12
C SER A 45 -0.44 -33.12 2.82
N LEU A 46 -1.58 -32.41 2.87
CA LEU A 46 -2.33 -32.00 1.69
C LEU A 46 -1.48 -31.15 0.73
N PHE A 47 -0.59 -30.29 1.25
CA PHE A 47 0.37 -29.52 0.43
C PHE A 47 1.45 -30.38 -0.23
N LYS A 48 1.60 -31.64 0.14
CA LYS A 48 2.46 -32.60 -0.58
C LYS A 48 1.83 -33.05 -1.91
N SER A 49 0.49 -32.97 -2.02
CA SER A 49 -0.22 -33.27 -3.26
C SER A 49 -0.10 -32.11 -4.26
N ARG A 50 0.42 -32.42 -5.45
CA ARG A 50 0.60 -31.43 -6.52
C ARG A 50 -0.71 -30.74 -6.91
N ASN A 51 -1.84 -31.45 -6.89
CA ASN A 51 -3.14 -30.85 -7.23
C ASN A 51 -3.60 -29.83 -6.19
N PHE A 52 -3.37 -30.11 -4.90
CA PHE A 52 -3.75 -29.19 -3.82
C PHE A 52 -2.87 -27.95 -3.83
N THR A 53 -1.56 -28.11 -3.97
CA THR A 53 -0.61 -27.00 -4.02
C THR A 53 -0.81 -26.13 -5.26
N ILE A 54 -1.06 -26.73 -6.44
CA ILE A 54 -1.41 -25.96 -7.63
C ILE A 54 -2.74 -25.22 -7.43
N GLY A 55 -3.76 -25.86 -6.85
CA GLY A 55 -5.04 -25.19 -6.56
C GLY A 55 -4.90 -24.00 -5.63
N CYS A 56 -4.14 -24.17 -4.54
CA CYS A 56 -3.84 -23.10 -3.58
C CYS A 56 -3.03 -21.97 -4.23
N LEU A 57 -2.02 -22.30 -5.03
CA LEU A 57 -1.25 -21.32 -5.80
C LEU A 57 -2.13 -20.57 -6.79
N CYS A 58 -2.94 -21.27 -7.59
CA CYS A 58 -3.85 -20.66 -8.55
C CYS A 58 -4.80 -19.67 -7.87
N ILE A 59 -5.41 -20.05 -6.74
CA ILE A 59 -6.29 -19.14 -5.97
C ILE A 59 -5.51 -17.94 -5.43
N SER A 60 -4.32 -18.17 -4.87
CA SER A 60 -3.47 -17.09 -4.33
C SER A 60 -3.07 -16.09 -5.42
N LEU A 61 -2.61 -16.59 -6.57
CA LEU A 61 -2.26 -15.79 -7.75
C LEU A 61 -3.48 -15.08 -8.33
N ALA A 62 -4.63 -15.75 -8.41
CA ALA A 62 -5.87 -15.14 -8.88
C ALA A 62 -6.28 -13.97 -7.97
N TYR A 63 -6.22 -14.13 -6.65
CA TYR A 63 -6.50 -13.03 -5.72
C TYR A 63 -5.47 -11.91 -5.77
N MET A 64 -4.18 -12.24 -5.92
CA MET A 64 -3.12 -11.24 -6.09
C MET A 64 -3.35 -10.39 -7.35
N LEU A 65 -3.64 -11.05 -8.48
CA LEU A 65 -3.95 -10.38 -9.74
C LEU A 65 -5.26 -9.61 -9.68
N TYR A 66 -6.28 -10.18 -9.04
CA TYR A 66 -7.59 -9.53 -8.85
C TYR A 66 -7.46 -8.24 -8.03
N PHE A 67 -6.74 -8.30 -6.91
CA PHE A 67 -6.50 -7.12 -6.09
C PHE A 67 -5.66 -6.08 -6.86
N GLY A 68 -4.62 -6.51 -7.57
CA GLY A 68 -3.84 -5.63 -8.44
C GLY A 68 -4.68 -4.96 -9.52
N ALA A 69 -5.59 -5.71 -10.17
CA ALA A 69 -6.51 -5.20 -11.17
C ALA A 69 -7.50 -4.17 -10.57
N ILE A 70 -8.04 -4.42 -9.37
CA ILE A 70 -8.89 -3.46 -8.67
C ILE A 70 -8.14 -2.16 -8.39
N VAL A 71 -6.91 -2.24 -7.88
CA VAL A 71 -6.10 -1.05 -7.57
C VAL A 71 -5.75 -0.28 -8.83
N LEU A 72 -5.35 -0.97 -9.91
CA LEU A 72 -5.06 -0.34 -11.19
C LEU A 72 -6.31 0.29 -11.82
N ALA A 73 -7.46 -0.37 -11.74
CA ALA A 73 -8.73 0.17 -12.21
C ALA A 73 -9.11 1.43 -11.42
N ALA A 74 -8.97 1.42 -10.10
CA ALA A 74 -9.21 2.59 -9.26
C ALA A 74 -8.26 3.74 -9.60
N ALA A 75 -6.97 3.45 -9.82
CA ALA A 75 -5.99 4.44 -10.24
C ALA A 75 -6.30 5.02 -11.64
N ALA A 76 -6.74 4.18 -12.58
CA ALA A 76 -7.12 4.60 -13.92
C ALA A 76 -8.37 5.50 -13.90
N VAL A 77 -9.38 5.17 -13.10
CA VAL A 77 -10.58 6.01 -12.90
C VAL A 77 -10.20 7.35 -12.28
N ALA A 78 -9.37 7.35 -11.24
CA ALA A 78 -8.89 8.58 -10.62
C ALA A 78 -8.05 9.43 -11.59
N GLY A 79 -7.20 8.80 -12.40
CA GLY A 79 -6.43 9.46 -13.45
C GLY A 79 -7.32 10.06 -14.55
N GLY A 80 -8.35 9.34 -15.00
CA GLY A 80 -9.33 9.84 -15.96
C GLY A 80 -10.12 11.03 -15.44
N LEU A 81 -10.53 11.01 -14.16
CA LEU A 81 -11.21 12.14 -13.51
C LEU A 81 -10.32 13.39 -13.42
N ARG A 82 -9.01 13.20 -13.16
CA ARG A 82 -8.02 14.29 -13.14
C ARG A 82 -7.91 14.95 -14.52
N LEU A 83 -7.77 14.14 -15.57
CA LEU A 83 -7.68 14.62 -16.94
C LEU A 83 -8.95 15.36 -17.37
N HIS A 84 -10.13 14.85 -17.06
CA HIS A 84 -11.40 15.53 -17.35
C HIS A 84 -11.54 16.85 -16.56
N ARG A 85 -11.07 16.90 -15.30
CA ARG A 85 -11.04 18.16 -14.52
C ARG A 85 -10.11 19.20 -15.13
N ASP A 86 -8.94 18.77 -15.62
CA ASP A 86 -7.94 19.68 -16.19
C ASP A 86 -8.37 20.21 -17.56
N LEU A 87 -9.05 19.38 -18.37
CA LEU A 87 -9.67 19.79 -19.64
C LEU A 87 -10.92 20.66 -19.44
N GLY A 88 -11.65 20.47 -18.33
CA GLY A 88 -12.82 21.26 -17.96
C GLY A 88 -12.51 22.61 -17.31
N ARG A 89 -11.23 22.94 -17.04
CA ARG A 89 -10.82 24.27 -16.59
C ARG A 89 -10.49 25.14 -17.82
N PRO A 90 -11.36 26.06 -18.25
CA PRO A 90 -10.95 27.07 -19.22
C PRO A 90 -9.87 27.97 -18.62
N GLY A 91 -8.67 27.95 -19.21
CA GLY A 91 -7.77 29.12 -19.22
C GLY A 91 -6.78 29.33 -18.06
N VAL A 92 -6.11 28.30 -17.52
CA VAL A 92 -4.91 28.53 -16.68
C VAL A 92 -3.64 28.51 -17.54
N GLY A 93 -3.56 29.41 -18.52
CA GLY A 93 -2.39 29.50 -19.39
C GLY A 93 -2.51 30.45 -20.57
N ALA A 94 -2.99 31.69 -20.37
CA ALA A 94 -2.75 32.82 -21.28
C ALA A 94 -3.21 34.14 -20.64
N GLY A 95 -2.48 34.64 -19.64
CA GLY A 95 -2.75 35.95 -19.06
C GLY A 95 -2.06 36.16 -17.72
N GLY A 96 -1.02 36.99 -17.71
CA GLY A 96 -0.33 37.38 -16.48
C GLY A 96 1.15 37.63 -16.71
N GLY A 97 1.48 38.69 -17.44
CA GLY A 97 2.68 39.42 -17.08
C GLY A 97 2.46 39.98 -15.67
N ASP A 98 3.27 39.55 -14.72
CA ASP A 98 3.41 40.23 -13.44
C ASP A 98 4.83 40.81 -13.37
N PRO A 99 5.07 41.99 -13.98
CA PRO A 99 6.25 42.77 -13.71
C PRO A 99 5.99 43.61 -12.45
N GLY A 100 6.51 43.15 -11.32
CA GLY A 100 6.77 44.01 -10.18
C GLY A 100 5.54 44.46 -9.41
N HIS A 101 5.07 43.61 -8.51
CA HIS A 101 4.36 44.07 -7.32
C HIS A 101 5.30 44.01 -6.13
N SER A 102 6.01 45.14 -6.00
CA SER A 102 6.38 45.79 -4.75
C SER A 102 6.74 44.86 -3.61
N VAL A 103 8.06 44.62 -3.54
CA VAL A 103 8.79 44.45 -2.29
C VAL A 103 8.17 45.35 -1.23
N ALA A 104 7.70 44.71 -0.17
CA ALA A 104 7.24 45.34 1.05
C ALA A 104 8.28 46.37 1.52
N ASP A 105 7.98 47.64 1.29
CA ASP A 105 8.68 48.78 1.86
C ASP A 105 8.23 48.93 3.32
N TYR A 106 8.83 48.11 4.19
CA TYR A 106 8.81 48.33 5.63
C TYR A 106 9.90 49.34 6.00
N ARG A 107 9.60 50.63 5.88
CA ARG A 107 10.31 51.68 6.62
C ARG A 107 9.34 52.53 7.44
N PRO A 108 9.21 52.27 8.75
CA PRO A 108 8.95 53.35 9.68
C PRO A 108 10.30 54.06 9.94
N LEU A 109 10.38 55.39 9.84
CA LEU A 109 11.20 56.27 10.71
C LEU A 109 11.25 57.73 10.20
N ARG A 110 10.66 58.60 11.04
CA ARG A 110 11.08 59.96 11.42
C ARG A 110 10.89 61.13 10.43
N ALA A 111 10.04 62.06 10.85
CA ALA A 111 10.47 63.39 11.30
C ALA A 111 9.63 63.80 12.51
#